data_AF-A0A318SCZ2-F1
#
_entry.id   AF-A0A318SCZ2-F1
#
_cell.length_a   1.000
_cell.length_b   1.000
_cell.length_c   1.000
_cell.angle_alpha   90.00
_cell.angle_beta   90.00
_cell.angle_gamma   90.00
#
_symmetry.space_group_name_H-M   'P 1'
#
loop_
_entity.id
_entity.type
_entity.pdbx_description
1 polymer ?
#
loop_
_entity_poly.entity_id
_entity_poly.type
_entity_poly.pdbx_seq_one_letter_code
_entity_poly.pdbx_strand_id
1 'polypeptide(L)'
;MDVRGLGSFERAQTSFVLDDRGNQVWPDAELVKNVSSGLWDEGRISQQYVRDESALKAFDNVTVVKALRVQKPKFAPGASYNADAVVSSDVARQIREAGKACRLVYLYK
;
A
#
# COMPACT_ATOMS: atom_id res chain seq x y z
N MET A 1 -4.70 -4.90 0.35
CA MET A 1 -3.36 -5.46 0.07
C MET A 1 -3.09 -6.58 1.05
N ASP A 2 -3.19 -7.82 0.60
CA ASP A 2 -2.85 -8.99 1.40
C ASP A 2 -1.34 -9.26 1.34
N VAL A 3 -0.67 -9.13 2.48
CA VAL A 3 0.76 -9.40 2.66
C VAL A 3 1.01 -10.56 3.64
N ARG A 4 -0.04 -11.28 4.04
CA ARG A 4 0.08 -12.42 4.97
C ARG A 4 0.94 -13.52 4.35
N GLY A 5 1.76 -14.16 5.19
CA GLY A 5 2.62 -15.26 4.78
C GLY A 5 3.82 -14.85 3.91
N LEU A 6 4.07 -13.54 3.71
CA LEU A 6 5.21 -13.05 2.91
C LEU A 6 6.45 -12.70 3.75
N GLY A 7 6.45 -13.06 5.04
CA GLY A 7 7.51 -12.73 6.00
C GLY A 7 7.10 -11.62 6.97
N SER A 8 8.09 -11.06 7.69
CA SER A 8 7.82 -9.96 8.63
C SER A 8 7.45 -8.70 7.86
N PHE A 9 6.24 -8.19 8.10
CA PHE A 9 5.75 -6.91 7.61
C PHE A 9 5.36 -6.03 8.79
N GLU A 10 5.85 -4.81 8.78
CA GLU A 10 5.69 -3.85 9.87
C GLU A 10 4.88 -2.64 9.43
N ARG A 11 4.15 -2.07 10.39
CA ARG A 11 3.41 -0.83 10.19
C ARG A 11 4.40 0.32 10.10
N ALA A 12 4.32 1.11 9.04
CA ALA A 12 5.09 2.33 8.89
C ALA A 12 4.20 3.58 8.76
N GLN A 13 4.78 4.74 9.06
CA GLN A 13 4.17 6.05 8.83
C GLN A 13 3.89 6.29 7.34
N THR A 14 4.77 5.77 6.47
CA THR A 14 4.59 5.76 5.02
C THR A 14 4.97 4.40 4.48
N SER A 15 4.13 3.86 3.60
CA SER A 15 4.38 2.62 2.87
C SER A 15 4.18 2.84 1.38
N PHE A 16 4.88 2.07 0.56
CA PHE A 16 4.73 2.08 -0.89
C PHE A 16 4.25 0.73 -1.41
N VAL A 17 3.48 0.79 -2.49
CA VAL A 17 3.24 -0.36 -3.36
C VAL A 17 4.03 -0.13 -4.63
N LEU A 18 4.87 -1.10 -4.98
CA LEU A 18 5.69 -1.08 -6.18
C LEU A 18 5.27 -2.21 -7.12
N ASP A 19 5.45 -2.01 -8.42
CA ASP A 19 5.40 -3.12 -9.37
C ASP A 19 6.69 -3.95 -9.32
N ASP A 20 6.70 -5.08 -10.02
CA ASP A 20 7.82 -6.01 -10.13
C ASP A 20 9.08 -5.38 -10.74
N ARG A 21 8.95 -4.26 -11.45
CA ARG A 21 10.04 -3.45 -12.02
C ARG A 21 10.53 -2.35 -11.06
N GLY A 22 9.92 -2.22 -9.89
CA GLY A 22 10.27 -1.22 -8.88
C GLY A 22 9.63 0.15 -9.10
N ASN A 23 8.71 0.29 -10.07
CA ASN A 23 7.98 1.55 -10.24
C ASN A 23 6.93 1.70 -9.15
N GLN A 24 6.72 2.94 -8.71
CA GLN A 24 5.71 3.23 -7.71
C GLN A 24 4.31 3.11 -8.32
N VAL A 25 3.48 2.31 -7.66
CA VAL A 25 2.06 2.12 -7.99
C VAL A 25 1.19 2.88 -7.00
N TRP A 26 1.55 2.86 -5.72
CA TRP A 26 0.88 3.62 -4.67
C TRP A 26 1.91 4.20 -3.67
N PRO A 27 1.69 5.41 -3.14
CA PRO A 27 0.66 6.36 -3.60
C PRO A 27 0.94 6.83 -5.03
N ASP A 28 -0.08 7.28 -5.74
CA ASP A 28 0.09 7.85 -7.08
C ASP A 28 1.05 9.05 -7.00
N ALA A 29 2.17 8.98 -7.74
CA ALA A 29 3.21 9.99 -7.69
C ALA A 29 2.74 11.35 -8.22
N GLU A 30 1.80 11.39 -9.16
CA GLU A 30 1.22 12.63 -9.67
C GLU A 30 0.32 13.30 -8.64
N LEU A 31 -0.36 12.49 -7.82
CA LEU A 31 -1.16 12.98 -6.71
C LEU A 31 -0.23 13.65 -5.68
N VAL A 32 0.80 12.94 -5.21
CA VAL A 32 1.74 13.46 -4.20
C VAL A 32 2.46 14.75 -4.63
N LYS A 33 2.70 14.94 -5.94
CA LYS A 33 3.48 16.08 -6.46
C LYS A 33 2.81 17.46 -6.27
N ASN A 34 1.49 17.51 -6.21
CA ASN A 34 0.70 18.76 -6.11
C ASN A 34 -0.13 18.85 -4.83
N VAL A 35 0.07 17.93 -3.90
CA VAL A 35 -0.61 17.89 -2.61
C VAL A 35 0.12 18.84 -1.66
N SER A 36 -0.55 19.93 -1.23
CA SER A 36 -0.16 20.60 0.02
C SER A 36 -0.34 19.62 1.18
N SER A 37 0.42 19.76 2.27
CA SER A 37 0.39 18.89 3.46
C SER A 37 -1.01 18.49 3.95
N GLY A 38 -2.06 19.23 3.60
CA GLY A 38 -3.46 18.92 3.89
C GLY A 38 -3.99 17.55 3.45
N LEU A 39 -3.65 16.96 2.28
CA LEU A 39 -4.21 15.63 1.92
C LEU A 39 -3.53 14.45 2.64
N TRP A 40 -2.31 14.66 3.13
CA TRP A 40 -1.67 13.75 4.09
C TRP A 40 -2.41 13.79 5.42
N ASP A 41 -2.80 14.99 5.89
CA ASP A 41 -3.51 15.22 7.15
C ASP A 41 -5.01 14.84 7.10
N GLU A 42 -5.67 14.99 5.94
CA GLU A 42 -7.07 14.60 5.72
C GLU A 42 -7.29 13.08 5.60
N GLY A 43 -6.22 12.28 5.73
CA GLY A 43 -6.31 10.81 5.69
C GLY A 43 -6.70 10.25 4.31
N ARG A 44 -6.40 10.99 3.24
CA ARG A 44 -6.59 10.54 1.84
C ARG A 44 -5.37 9.81 1.30
N ILE A 45 -4.18 10.08 1.85
CA ILE A 45 -2.93 9.36 1.58
C ILE A 45 -2.44 8.64 2.84
N SER A 46 -3.36 8.05 3.60
CA SER A 46 -3.02 7.21 4.76
C SER A 46 -3.34 5.75 4.46
N GLN A 47 -2.32 4.91 4.56
CA GLN A 47 -2.50 3.47 4.60
C GLN A 47 -3.08 3.06 5.95
N GLN A 48 -4.02 2.11 5.94
CA GLN A 48 -4.56 1.48 7.14
C GLN A 48 -4.08 0.04 7.26
N TYR A 49 -4.16 -0.52 8.47
CA TYR A 49 -3.65 -1.86 8.76
C TYR A 49 -4.70 -2.65 9.54
N VAL A 50 -5.06 -3.81 9.01
CA VAL A 50 -5.99 -4.75 9.64
C VAL A 50 -5.34 -6.12 9.79
N ARG A 51 -5.71 -6.83 10.86
CA ARG A 51 -5.13 -8.14 11.20
C ARG A 51 -5.91 -9.32 10.64
N ASP A 52 -7.16 -9.09 10.25
CA ASP A 52 -8.08 -10.14 9.82
C ASP A 52 -8.98 -9.61 8.71
N GLU A 53 -9.52 -10.54 7.91
CA GLU A 53 -10.45 -10.19 6.84
C GLU A 53 -11.78 -9.67 7.38
N SER A 54 -12.19 -10.06 8.58
CA SER A 54 -13.42 -9.56 9.20
C SER A 54 -13.39 -8.04 9.41
N ALA A 55 -12.23 -7.46 9.71
CA ALA A 55 -12.04 -6.02 9.84
C ALA A 55 -12.16 -5.27 8.51
N LEU A 56 -12.10 -5.97 7.36
CA LEU A 56 -12.37 -5.35 6.06
C LEU A 56 -13.85 -4.94 5.91
N LYS A 57 -14.76 -5.51 6.71
CA LYS A 57 -16.19 -5.14 6.71
C LYS A 57 -16.44 -3.69 7.15
N ALA A 58 -15.47 -3.04 7.76
CA ALA A 58 -15.54 -1.63 8.14
C ALA A 58 -15.31 -0.67 6.95
N PHE A 59 -15.02 -1.20 5.76
CA PHE A 59 -14.74 -0.42 4.55
C PHE A 59 -15.77 -0.75 3.48
N ASP A 60 -16.24 0.28 2.78
CA ASP A 60 -17.11 0.13 1.63
C ASP A 60 -16.31 -0.18 0.37
N ASN A 61 -16.84 -1.05 -0.51
CA ASN A 61 -16.28 -1.36 -1.84
C ASN A 61 -14.80 -1.81 -1.81
N VAL A 62 -14.52 -2.89 -1.08
CA VAL A 62 -13.16 -3.44 -0.93
C VAL A 62 -12.80 -4.36 -2.08
N THR A 63 -11.66 -4.08 -2.73
CA THR A 63 -10.97 -5.05 -3.60
C THR A 63 -9.73 -5.58 -2.89
N VAL A 64 -9.66 -6.89 -2.68
CA VAL A 64 -8.50 -7.54 -2.06
C VAL A 64 -7.58 -8.04 -3.16
N VAL A 65 -6.36 -7.50 -3.19
CA VAL A 65 -5.26 -7.95 -4.05
C VAL A 65 -4.12 -8.48 -3.21
N LYS A 66 -3.40 -9.48 -3.73
CA LYS A 66 -2.28 -10.14 -3.05
C LYS A 66 -0.93 -9.59 -3.53
N ALA A 67 -0.03 -9.33 -2.59
CA ALA A 67 1.35 -8.98 -2.90
C ALA A 67 2.18 -10.22 -3.27
N LEU A 68 3.19 -10.03 -4.11
CA LEU A 68 4.18 -11.05 -4.45
C LEU A 68 5.22 -11.22 -3.35
N ARG A 69 5.67 -10.10 -2.77
CA ARG A 69 6.63 -10.05 -1.67
C ARG A 69 6.51 -8.74 -0.91
N VAL A 70 7.04 -8.71 0.30
CA VAL A 70 7.29 -7.47 1.04
C VAL A 70 8.77 -7.10 0.95
N GLN A 71 9.08 -5.83 1.14
CA GLN A 71 10.45 -5.35 1.12
C GLN A 71 10.64 -4.16 2.06
N LYS A 72 11.92 -3.80 2.25
CA LYS A 72 12.33 -2.60 2.96
C LYS A 72 11.70 -1.35 2.33
N PRO A 73 11.43 -0.32 3.14
CA PRO A 73 10.86 0.92 2.64
C PRO A 73 11.74 1.54 1.56
N LYS A 74 11.13 2.00 0.47
CA LYS A 74 11.77 2.67 -0.66
C LYS A 74 12.66 3.84 -0.21
N PHE A 75 12.20 4.61 0.79
CA PHE A 75 12.92 5.75 1.34
C PHE A 75 13.81 5.42 2.54
N ALA A 76 13.84 4.16 2.99
CA ALA A 76 14.78 3.69 4.00
C ALA A 76 15.34 2.29 3.64
N PRO A 77 16.15 2.16 2.56
CA PRO A 77 16.66 0.85 2.12
C PRO A 77 17.56 0.15 3.14
N GLY A 78 18.13 0.89 4.10
CA GLY A 78 18.91 0.36 5.22
C GLY A 78 18.09 -0.19 6.38
N ALA A 79 16.76 -0.02 6.38
CA ALA A 79 15.90 -0.44 7.48
C ALA A 79 16.03 -1.94 7.81
N SER A 80 15.80 -2.30 9.08
CA SER A 80 15.72 -3.69 9.54
C SER A 80 14.34 -4.31 9.35
N TYR A 81 13.36 -3.52 8.89
CA TYR A 81 11.96 -3.90 8.76
C TYR A 81 11.49 -3.82 7.30
N ASN A 82 10.44 -4.58 6.95
CA ASN A 82 9.74 -4.45 5.67
C ASN A 82 8.44 -3.68 5.89
N ALA A 83 8.18 -2.67 5.06
CA ALA A 83 6.93 -1.91 5.12
C ALA A 83 6.32 -1.63 3.74
N ASP A 84 6.98 -2.06 2.67
CA ASP A 84 6.52 -1.90 1.30
C ASP A 84 6.11 -3.24 0.72
N ALA A 85 5.15 -3.20 -0.22
CA ALA A 85 4.67 -4.38 -0.93
C ALA A 85 5.02 -4.28 -2.41
N VAL A 86 5.34 -5.43 -3.01
CA VAL A 86 5.58 -5.58 -4.44
C VAL A 86 4.45 -6.41 -5.05
N VAL A 87 3.89 -5.95 -6.16
CA VAL A 87 2.76 -6.59 -6.84
C VAL A 87 3.08 -6.94 -8.29
N SER A 88 2.30 -7.84 -8.88
CA SER A 88 2.40 -8.14 -10.32
C SER A 88 1.94 -6.96 -11.17
N SER A 89 2.28 -6.98 -12.46
CA SER A 89 1.82 -5.99 -13.44
C SER A 89 0.28 -5.89 -13.50
N ASP A 90 -0.43 -7.01 -13.38
CA ASP A 90 -1.89 -7.05 -13.43
C ASP A 90 -2.51 -6.37 -12.21
N VAL A 91 -1.97 -6.64 -11.02
CA VAL A 91 -2.41 -5.99 -9.78
C VAL A 91 -2.04 -4.50 -9.81
N ALA A 92 -0.86 -4.15 -10.32
CA ALA A 92 -0.46 -2.76 -10.50
C ALA A 92 -1.44 -2.00 -11.42
N ARG A 93 -1.90 -2.63 -12.51
CA ARG A 93 -2.94 -2.08 -13.38
C ARG A 93 -4.26 -1.90 -12.64
N GLN A 94 -4.73 -2.91 -11.90
CA GLN A 94 -5.96 -2.80 -11.09
C GLN A 94 -5.89 -1.65 -10.09
N ILE A 95 -4.75 -1.47 -9.40
CA ILE A 95 -4.58 -0.38 -8.44
C ILE A 95 -4.62 0.98 -9.15
N ARG A 96 -3.98 1.12 -10.32
CA ARG A 96 -4.03 2.35 -11.13
C ARG A 96 -5.44 2.64 -11.64
N GLU A 97 -6.18 1.62 -12.05
CA GLU A 97 -7.57 1.72 -12.53
C GLU A 97 -8.56 2.08 -11.41
N ALA A 98 -8.37 1.53 -10.21
CA ALA A 98 -9.15 1.90 -9.02
C ALA A 98 -9.03 3.40 -8.69
N GLY A 99 -7.94 4.03 -9.14
CA GLY A 99 -7.81 5.47 -9.24
C GLY A 99 -7.56 6.19 -7.91
N LYS A 100 -7.56 7.52 -8.00
CA LYS A 100 -7.11 8.48 -6.97
C LYS A 100 -7.96 8.49 -5.68
N ALA A 101 -9.07 7.76 -5.65
CA ALA A 101 -10.01 7.76 -4.52
C ALA A 101 -9.82 6.59 -3.54
N CYS A 102 -9.05 5.56 -3.94
CA CYS A 102 -8.92 4.35 -3.14
C CYS A 102 -7.87 4.51 -2.02
N ARG A 103 -8.32 4.23 -0.79
CA ARG A 103 -7.45 4.08 0.38
C ARG A 103 -6.74 2.73 0.34
N LEU A 104 -5.46 2.69 0.70
CA LEU A 104 -4.73 1.45 0.82
C LEU A 104 -4.96 0.84 2.21
N VAL A 105 -5.38 -0.42 2.26
CA VAL A 105 -5.50 -1.19 3.50
C VAL A 105 -4.61 -2.42 3.42
N TYR A 106 -3.70 -2.60 4.37
CA TYR A 106 -2.87 -3.78 4.52
C TYR A 106 -3.53 -4.81 5.43
N LEU A 107 -3.61 -6.04 4.94
CA LEU A 107 -3.94 -7.23 5.71
C LEU A 107 -2.64 -7.99 5.96
N TYR A 108 -2.16 -8.01 7.21
CA TYR A 108 -0.75 -8.29 7.51
C TYR A 108 -0.46 -9.34 8.59
N LYS A 109 -1.48 -9.99 9.15
CA LYS A 109 -1.33 -11.01 10.19
C LYS A 109 -1.86 -12.37 9.76
#